data_AF-A0A7U9T7F0-F1
#
_entry.id   AF-A0A7U9T7F0-F1
#
_cell.length_a   1.000
_cell.length_b   1.000
_cell.length_c   1.000
_cell.angle_alpha   90.00
_cell.angle_beta   90.00
_cell.angle_gamma   90.00
#
_symmetry.space_group_name_H-M   'P 1'
#
loop_
_entity.id
_entity.type
_entity.pdbx_description
1 polymer ?
#
loop_
_entity_poly.entity_id
_entity_poly.type
_entity_poly.pdbx_seq_one_letter_code
_entity_poly.pdbx_strand_id
1 'polypeptide(L)'
;MKWNWFKKQVDERQEMDILWVEHYGFWFMYWMLLAVLLVQGILMDGGARLAAGEWIVFMTTSIFILVGMVRKGVWSFQAKKVPGVKNFLIYSCIAAVLIGMPFGILFGIRWHKGDVQALLATVIVHMLIMFIISFALFWVVGSLTRKREAFLAGGDPDGERGLGGK
;
A
#
# COMPACT_ATOMS: atom_id res chain seq x y z
N MET A 1 -6.24 -39.01 34.02
CA MET A 1 -6.05 -37.55 33.96
C MET A 1 -6.05 -37.11 32.50
N LYS A 2 -7.09 -36.41 32.03
CA LYS A 2 -7.08 -35.79 30.69
C LYS A 2 -6.37 -34.45 30.79
N TRP A 3 -5.19 -34.34 30.19
CA TRP A 3 -4.43 -33.09 30.06
C TRP A 3 -5.07 -32.21 28.99
N ASN A 4 -5.91 -31.26 29.42
CA ASN A 4 -6.55 -30.27 28.55
C ASN A 4 -5.67 -29.01 28.44
N TRP A 5 -4.54 -29.09 27.74
CA TRP A 5 -3.71 -27.92 27.42
C TRP A 5 -4.29 -27.06 26.27
N PHE A 6 -5.29 -27.58 25.55
CA PHE A 6 -5.93 -26.91 24.39
C PHE A 6 -7.37 -26.46 24.67
N LYS A 7 -7.71 -26.13 25.92
CA LYS A 7 -8.93 -25.35 26.15
C LYS A 7 -8.60 -23.90 25.81
N LYS A 8 -9.27 -23.34 24.79
CA LYS A 8 -9.28 -21.90 24.50
C LYS A 8 -9.72 -21.17 25.76
N GLN A 9 -8.77 -20.71 26.56
CA GLN A 9 -9.00 -20.00 27.82
C GLN A 9 -8.89 -18.48 27.64
N VAL A 10 -8.48 -18.07 26.43
CA VAL A 10 -8.31 -16.69 26.02
C VAL A 10 -9.67 -16.16 25.59
N ASP A 11 -10.14 -15.16 26.34
CA ASP A 11 -11.36 -14.41 26.05
C ASP A 11 -11.20 -13.65 24.72
N GLU A 12 -12.28 -13.42 23.99
CA GLU A 12 -12.25 -12.73 22.69
C GLU A 12 -11.55 -11.37 22.79
N ARG A 13 -11.67 -10.71 23.95
CA ARG A 13 -10.96 -9.45 24.25
C ARG A 13 -9.45 -9.60 24.29
N GLN A 14 -8.94 -10.69 24.88
CA GLN A 14 -7.50 -10.97 24.91
C GLN A 14 -6.96 -11.33 23.52
N GLU A 15 -7.75 -12.03 22.69
CA GLU A 15 -7.37 -12.27 21.28
C GLU A 15 -7.25 -10.95 20.51
N MET A 16 -8.18 -10.02 20.72
CA MET A 16 -8.13 -8.69 20.09
C MET A 16 -6.92 -7.87 20.56
N ASP A 17 -6.56 -7.91 21.84
CA ASP A 17 -5.38 -7.22 22.35
C ASP A 17 -4.08 -7.77 21.75
N ILE A 18 -3.98 -9.09 21.60
CA ILE A 18 -2.84 -9.76 20.94
C ILE A 18 -2.75 -9.33 19.47
N LEU A 19 -3.88 -9.35 18.76
CA LEU A 19 -3.96 -8.92 17.35
C LEU A 19 -3.53 -7.47 17.16
N TRP A 20 -3.87 -6.58 18.10
CA TRP A 20 -3.43 -5.19 18.06
C TRP A 20 -1.91 -5.06 18.20
N VAL A 21 -1.31 -5.77 19.15
CA VAL A 21 0.14 -5.75 19.36
C VAL A 21 0.87 -6.33 18.15
N GLU A 22 0.39 -7.45 17.60
CA GLU A 22 0.94 -8.04 16.38
C GLU A 22 0.85 -7.09 15.19
N HIS A 23 -0.29 -6.40 15.03
CA HIS A 23 -0.51 -5.44 13.96
C HIS A 23 0.43 -4.23 14.06
N TYR A 24 0.51 -3.61 15.24
CA TYR A 24 1.40 -2.46 15.47
C TYR A 24 2.87 -2.84 15.37
N GLY A 25 3.26 -3.99 15.93
CA GLY A 25 4.63 -4.50 15.85
C GLY A 25 5.05 -4.76 14.39
N PHE A 26 4.17 -5.41 13.62
CA PHE A 26 4.39 -5.64 12.20
C PHE A 26 4.59 -4.33 11.41
N TRP A 27 3.68 -3.35 11.58
CA TRP A 27 3.80 -2.07 10.89
C TRP A 27 5.05 -1.30 11.31
N PHE A 28 5.39 -1.31 12.60
CA PHE A 28 6.62 -0.70 13.10
C PHE A 28 7.86 -1.30 12.42
N MET A 29 7.97 -2.62 12.37
CA MET A 29 9.07 -3.31 11.69
C MET A 29 9.11 -3.00 10.18
N TYR A 30 7.94 -2.97 9.53
CA TYR A 30 7.83 -2.67 8.11
C TYR A 30 8.30 -1.25 7.77
N TRP A 31 7.89 -0.24 8.56
CA TRP A 31 8.33 1.14 8.39
C TRP A 31 9.83 1.32 8.72
N MET A 32 10.34 0.59 9.71
CA MET A 32 11.76 0.61 10.05
C MET A 32 12.61 0.01 8.91
N LEU A 33 12.18 -1.12 8.33
CA LEU A 33 12.84 -1.71 7.16
C LEU A 33 12.85 -0.75 5.97
N LEU A 34 11.72 -0.06 5.73
CA LEU A 34 11.65 0.97 4.70
C LEU A 34 12.64 2.12 4.98
N ALA A 35 12.72 2.60 6.22
CA ALA A 35 13.65 3.68 6.59
C ALA A 35 15.11 3.28 6.36
N VAL A 36 15.49 2.05 6.70
CA VAL A 36 16.84 1.52 6.44
C VAL A 36 17.13 1.47 4.93
N LEU A 37 16.19 0.97 4.12
CA LEU A 37 16.32 0.96 2.67
C LEU A 37 16.47 2.37 2.07
N LEU A 38 15.76 3.35 2.61
CA LEU A 38 15.89 4.75 2.16
C LEU A 38 17.25 5.34 2.52
N VAL A 39 17.73 5.11 3.74
CA VAL A 39 19.07 5.54 4.18
C VAL A 39 20.14 4.90 3.32
N GLN A 40 20.10 3.57 3.11
CA GLN A 40 21.07 2.85 2.29
C GLN A 40 21.01 3.28 0.81
N GLY A 41 19.81 3.53 0.28
CA GLY A 41 19.62 3.95 -1.11
C GLY A 41 20.06 5.38 -1.40
N ILE A 42 19.96 6.29 -0.41
CA ILE A 42 20.22 7.73 -0.60
C ILE A 42 21.63 8.12 -0.11
N LEU A 43 22.07 7.58 1.03
CA LEU A 43 23.26 8.06 1.75
C LEU A 43 24.51 7.17 1.56
N MET A 44 24.37 5.92 1.11
CA MET A 44 25.50 5.00 0.95
C MET A 44 25.87 4.75 -0.52
N ASP A 45 27.11 5.05 -0.89
CA ASP A 45 27.66 4.78 -2.22
C ASP A 45 27.84 3.26 -2.41
N GLY A 46 27.09 2.68 -3.35
CA GLY A 46 27.03 1.22 -3.54
C GLY A 46 26.04 0.49 -2.62
N GLY A 47 25.30 1.23 -1.78
CA GLY A 47 24.31 0.69 -0.85
C GLY A 47 23.23 -0.14 -1.54
N ALA A 48 22.84 0.19 -2.77
CA ALA A 48 21.84 -0.57 -3.54
C ALA A 48 22.20 -2.07 -3.73
N ARG A 49 23.49 -2.41 -3.80
CA ARG A 49 23.93 -3.81 -3.94
C ARG A 49 23.93 -4.54 -2.59
N LEU A 50 24.20 -3.83 -1.50
CA LEU A 50 24.16 -4.37 -0.14
C LEU A 50 22.71 -4.51 0.37
N ALA A 51 21.86 -3.56 0.00
CA ALA A 51 20.43 -3.48 0.28
C ALA A 51 19.57 -4.48 -0.51
N ALA A 52 20.15 -5.22 -1.46
CA ALA A 52 19.38 -6.09 -2.36
C ALA A 52 18.60 -7.16 -1.58
N GLY A 53 19.20 -7.74 -0.53
CA GLY A 53 18.53 -8.70 0.34
C GLY A 53 17.36 -8.09 1.11
N GLU A 54 17.57 -6.92 1.71
CA GLU A 54 16.53 -6.17 2.42
C GLU A 54 15.38 -5.76 1.49
N TRP A 55 15.70 -5.37 0.26
CA TRP A 55 14.73 -4.98 -0.76
C TRP A 55 13.84 -6.16 -1.18
N ILE A 56 14.42 -7.36 -1.35
CA ILE A 56 13.65 -8.57 -1.66
C ILE A 56 12.70 -8.94 -0.51
N VAL A 57 13.19 -8.86 0.74
CA VAL A 57 12.36 -9.12 1.93
C VAL A 57 11.21 -8.11 2.01
N PHE A 58 11.51 -6.83 1.79
CA PHE A 58 10.50 -5.78 1.76
C PHE A 58 9.45 -6.05 0.68
N MET A 59 9.85 -6.30 -0.57
CA MET A 59 8.93 -6.56 -1.68
C MET A 59 8.05 -7.80 -1.45
N THR A 60 8.66 -8.88 -0.94
CA THR A 60 7.93 -10.12 -0.65
C THR A 60 6.88 -9.89 0.44
N THR A 61 7.23 -9.15 1.47
CA THR A 61 6.32 -8.77 2.57
C THR A 61 5.18 -7.89 2.05
N SER A 62 5.48 -6.90 1.22
CA SER A 62 4.48 -6.00 0.61
C SER A 62 3.47 -6.76 -0.25
N ILE A 63 3.92 -7.71 -1.08
CA ILE A 63 3.05 -8.54 -1.91
C ILE A 63 2.17 -9.43 -1.03
N PHE A 64 2.75 -10.05 0.02
CA PHE A 64 2.00 -10.91 0.94
C PHE A 64 0.86 -10.15 1.62
N ILE A 65 1.13 -8.94 2.16
CA ILE A 65 0.11 -8.08 2.76
C ILE A 65 -0.95 -7.71 1.73
N LEU A 66 -0.56 -7.25 0.55
CA LEU A 66 -1.48 -6.77 -0.48
C LEU A 66 -2.43 -7.89 -0.91
N VAL A 67 -1.90 -9.09 -1.16
CA VAL A 67 -2.70 -10.27 -1.49
C VAL A 67 -3.60 -10.67 -0.33
N GLY A 68 -3.11 -10.62 0.92
CA GLY A 68 -3.90 -10.89 2.12
C GLY A 68 -5.06 -9.90 2.30
N MET A 69 -4.79 -8.61 2.13
CA MET A 69 -5.77 -7.52 2.19
C MET A 69 -6.82 -7.65 1.10
N VAL A 70 -6.40 -7.95 -0.13
CA VAL A 70 -7.32 -8.21 -1.25
C VAL A 70 -8.18 -9.42 -0.93
N ARG A 71 -7.61 -10.58 -0.59
CA ARG A 71 -8.38 -11.79 -0.29
C ARG A 71 -9.42 -11.58 0.81
N LYS A 72 -9.02 -11.00 1.94
CA LYS A 72 -9.90 -10.75 3.09
C LYS A 72 -10.87 -9.58 2.89
N GLY A 73 -10.71 -8.76 1.85
CA GLY A 73 -11.60 -7.62 1.60
C GLY A 73 -11.56 -6.54 2.67
N VAL A 74 -10.46 -6.43 3.41
CA VAL A 74 -10.32 -5.44 4.50
C VAL A 74 -10.56 -4.01 4.00
N TRP A 75 -10.25 -3.75 2.73
CA TRP A 75 -10.43 -2.45 2.09
C TRP A 75 -11.88 -2.10 1.71
N SER A 76 -12.80 -3.07 1.64
CA SER A 76 -14.20 -2.80 1.29
C SER A 76 -15.08 -2.36 2.46
N PHE A 77 -14.58 -2.40 3.71
CA PHE A 77 -15.36 -2.01 4.88
C PHE A 77 -15.42 -0.50 5.12
N GLN A 78 -14.40 0.26 4.71
CA GLN A 78 -14.34 1.71 4.98
C GLN A 78 -14.79 2.58 3.79
N ALA A 79 -14.74 2.07 2.57
CA ALA A 79 -15.13 2.82 1.38
C ALA A 79 -16.59 2.50 1.01
N LYS A 80 -17.56 3.13 1.69
CA LYS A 80 -19.01 3.03 1.39
C LYS A 80 -19.39 3.47 -0.04
N LYS A 81 -18.44 4.07 -0.78
CA LYS A 81 -18.50 4.34 -2.23
C LYS A 81 -17.13 4.08 -2.83
N VAL A 82 -17.06 3.25 -3.88
CA VAL A 82 -15.86 3.14 -4.72
C VAL A 82 -15.54 4.52 -5.28
N PRO A 83 -14.35 5.08 -5.01
CA PRO A 83 -13.96 6.36 -5.58
C PRO A 83 -14.01 6.27 -7.11
N GLY A 84 -14.62 7.25 -7.78
CA GLY A 84 -14.63 7.29 -9.24
C GLY A 84 -13.22 7.48 -9.82
N VAL A 85 -13.05 7.23 -11.12
CA VAL A 85 -11.77 7.38 -11.84
C VAL A 85 -11.15 8.78 -11.65
N LYS A 86 -11.99 9.81 -11.49
CA LYS A 86 -11.55 11.18 -11.17
C LYS A 86 -10.80 11.26 -9.84
N ASN A 87 -11.25 10.54 -8.81
CA ASN A 87 -10.60 10.53 -7.51
C ASN A 87 -9.28 9.75 -7.56
N PHE A 88 -9.21 8.65 -8.33
CA PHE A 88 -7.95 7.93 -8.54
C PHE A 88 -6.89 8.82 -9.20
N LEU A 89 -7.27 9.63 -10.18
CA LEU A 89 -6.36 10.60 -10.79
C LEU A 89 -5.86 11.63 -9.77
N ILE A 90 -6.76 12.20 -8.95
CA ILE A 90 -6.38 13.18 -7.92
C ILE A 90 -5.43 12.55 -6.90
N TYR A 91 -5.72 11.35 -6.39
CA TYR A 91 -4.85 10.67 -5.44
C TYR A 91 -3.49 10.30 -6.04
N SER A 92 -3.47 9.90 -7.32
CA SER A 92 -2.21 9.60 -8.03
C SER A 92 -1.37 10.87 -8.25
N CYS A 93 -1.99 12.00 -8.57
CA CYS A 93 -1.32 13.30 -8.64
C CYS A 93 -0.74 13.73 -7.28
N ILE A 94 -1.52 13.58 -6.21
CA ILE A 94 -1.06 13.88 -4.85
C ILE A 94 0.14 13.00 -4.48
N ALA A 95 0.09 11.70 -4.78
CA ALA A 95 1.21 10.79 -4.53
C ALA A 95 2.45 11.15 -5.37
N ALA A 96 2.27 11.52 -6.63
CA ALA A 96 3.36 11.95 -7.51
C ALA A 96 4.05 13.23 -6.99
N VAL A 97 3.29 14.18 -6.44
CA VAL A 97 3.85 15.42 -5.88
C VAL A 97 4.48 15.17 -4.51
N LEU A 98 3.78 14.50 -3.58
CA LEU A 98 4.27 14.32 -2.21
C LEU A 98 5.44 13.34 -2.10
N ILE A 99 5.48 12.32 -2.96
CA ILE A 99 6.50 11.26 -2.90
C ILE A 99 7.43 11.36 -4.10
N GLY A 100 6.90 11.50 -5.31
CA GLY A 100 7.70 11.54 -6.54
C GLY A 100 8.63 12.76 -6.63
N MET A 101 8.17 13.95 -6.22
CA MET A 101 8.99 15.17 -6.29
C MET A 101 10.17 15.13 -5.29
N PRO A 102 10.01 14.85 -3.98
CA PRO A 102 11.16 14.77 -3.07
C PRO A 102 12.17 13.70 -3.48
N PHE A 103 11.70 12.52 -3.89
CA PHE A 103 12.60 11.46 -4.37
C PHE A 103 13.34 11.89 -5.63
N GLY A 104 12.66 12.48 -6.60
CA GLY A 104 13.28 12.99 -7.82
C GLY A 104 14.36 14.04 -7.55
N ILE A 105 14.16 14.93 -6.59
CA ILE A 105 15.14 15.96 -6.20
C ILE A 105 16.35 15.32 -5.52
N LEU A 106 16.13 14.42 -4.56
CA LEU A 106 17.20 13.73 -3.82
C LEU A 106 18.07 12.87 -4.76
N PHE A 107 17.45 12.10 -5.65
CA PHE A 107 18.16 11.34 -6.66
C PHE A 107 18.84 12.26 -7.70
N GLY A 108 18.16 13.32 -8.15
CA GLY A 108 18.74 14.29 -9.09
C GLY A 108 20.03 14.94 -8.56
N ILE A 109 20.04 15.39 -7.30
CA ILE A 109 21.23 15.98 -6.65
C ILE A 109 22.36 14.94 -6.51
N ARG A 110 22.01 13.69 -6.19
CA ARG A 110 23.00 12.63 -5.97
C ARG A 110 23.68 12.17 -7.27
N TRP A 111 22.94 12.07 -8.36
CA TRP A 111 23.39 11.50 -9.64
C TRP A 111 23.90 12.56 -10.63
N HIS A 112 23.30 13.75 -10.64
CA HIS A 112 23.61 14.84 -11.57
C HIS A 112 24.16 16.05 -10.81
N LYS A 113 25.41 15.94 -10.32
CA LYS A 113 26.10 17.00 -9.58
C LYS A 113 26.32 18.23 -10.49
N GLY A 114 25.41 19.19 -10.45
CA GLY A 114 25.57 20.53 -11.04
C GLY A 114 24.91 20.77 -12.40
N ASP A 115 24.26 19.77 -13.00
CA ASP A 115 23.47 19.95 -14.22
C ASP A 115 21.98 20.13 -13.88
N VAL A 116 21.52 21.37 -14.01
CA VAL A 116 20.13 21.77 -13.71
C VAL A 116 19.13 21.12 -14.69
N GLN A 117 19.52 20.90 -15.94
CA GLN A 117 18.63 20.28 -16.94
C GLN A 117 18.44 18.80 -16.65
N ALA A 118 19.52 18.09 -16.31
CA ALA A 118 19.45 16.68 -15.93
C ALA A 118 18.67 16.48 -14.61
N LEU A 119 18.81 17.39 -13.64
CA LEU A 119 18.03 17.36 -12.40
C LEU A 119 16.54 17.50 -12.67
N LEU A 120 16.13 18.50 -13.47
CA LEU A 120 14.73 18.72 -13.85
C LEU A 120 14.14 17.49 -14.56
N ALA A 121 14.88 16.92 -15.52
CA ALA A 121 14.46 15.70 -16.21
C ALA A 121 14.27 14.53 -15.23
N THR A 122 15.20 14.35 -14.28
CA THR A 122 15.13 13.29 -13.27
C THR A 122 13.90 13.43 -12.38
N VAL A 123 13.57 14.65 -11.94
CA VAL A 123 12.38 14.93 -11.13
C VAL A 123 11.10 14.58 -11.89
N ILE A 124 11.00 15.04 -13.15
CA ILE A 124 9.82 14.77 -13.99
C ILE A 124 9.64 13.26 -14.21
N VAL A 125 10.72 12.54 -14.52
CA VAL A 125 10.68 11.08 -14.72
C VAL A 125 10.21 10.36 -13.46
N HIS A 126 10.73 10.72 -12.27
CA HIS A 126 10.31 10.08 -11.01
C HIS A 126 8.84 10.40 -10.66
N MET A 127 8.39 11.63 -10.90
CA MET A 127 6.98 12.00 -10.73
C MET A 127 6.07 11.19 -11.67
N LEU A 128 6.45 11.02 -12.94
CA LEU A 128 5.69 10.23 -13.91
C LEU A 128 5.63 8.75 -13.52
N ILE A 129 6.76 8.16 -13.11
CA ILE A 129 6.81 6.76 -12.66
C ILE A 129 5.88 6.55 -11.46
N MET A 130 5.98 7.42 -10.44
CA MET A 130 5.15 7.31 -9.24
C MET A 130 3.66 7.55 -9.55
N PHE A 131 3.35 8.45 -10.48
CA PHE A 131 1.99 8.64 -10.98
C PHE A 131 1.45 7.37 -11.65
N ILE A 132 2.21 6.76 -12.57
CA ILE A 132 1.80 5.54 -13.29
C ILE A 132 1.58 4.38 -12.32
N ILE A 133 2.52 4.17 -11.38
CA ILE A 133 2.43 3.07 -10.40
C ILE A 133 1.20 3.26 -9.48
N SER A 134 1.03 4.46 -8.92
CA SER A 134 -0.11 4.75 -8.05
C SER A 134 -1.45 4.63 -8.80
N PHE A 135 -1.53 5.14 -10.03
CA PHE A 135 -2.72 5.02 -10.85
C PHE A 135 -3.05 3.56 -11.19
N ALA A 136 -2.04 2.76 -11.57
CA ALA A 136 -2.22 1.34 -11.84
C ALA A 136 -2.70 0.58 -10.60
N LEU A 137 -2.15 0.88 -9.42
CA LEU A 137 -2.61 0.30 -8.15
C LEU A 137 -4.06 0.66 -7.87
N PHE A 138 -4.43 1.94 -7.95
CA PHE A 138 -5.82 2.36 -7.74
C PHE A 138 -6.78 1.77 -8.77
N TRP A 139 -6.35 1.64 -10.02
CA TRP A 139 -7.13 1.00 -11.07
C TRP A 139 -7.38 -0.49 -10.79
N VAL A 140 -6.33 -1.23 -10.43
CA VAL A 140 -6.43 -2.65 -10.08
C VAL A 140 -7.35 -2.82 -8.87
N VAL A 141 -7.12 -2.06 -7.80
CA VAL A 141 -7.97 -2.09 -6.59
C VAL A 141 -9.42 -1.74 -6.93
N GLY A 142 -9.67 -0.65 -7.66
CA GLY A 142 -11.01 -0.24 -8.08
C GLY A 142 -11.71 -1.29 -8.95
N SER A 143 -10.98 -1.96 -9.84
CA SER A 143 -11.53 -3.04 -10.68
C SER A 143 -11.90 -4.28 -9.86
N LEU A 144 -11.10 -4.63 -8.85
CA LEU A 144 -11.36 -5.75 -7.95
C LEU A 144 -12.55 -5.46 -7.03
N THR A 145 -12.65 -4.23 -6.52
CA THR A 145 -13.78 -3.81 -5.68
C THR A 145 -15.09 -3.86 -6.45
N ARG A 146 -15.13 -3.33 -7.69
CA ARG A 146 -16.32 -3.40 -8.55
C ARG A 146 -16.75 -4.83 -8.86
N LYS A 147 -15.82 -5.75 -9.09
CA LYS A 147 -16.13 -7.18 -9.31
C LYS A 147 -16.74 -7.83 -8.07
N ARG A 148 -16.28 -7.45 -6.87
CA ARG A 148 -16.83 -7.94 -5.60
C ARG A 148 -18.22 -7.39 -5.34
N GLU A 149 -18.44 -6.10 -5.57
CA GLU A 149 -19.78 -5.50 -5.47
C GLU A 149 -20.76 -6.15 -6.44
N ALA A 150 -20.36 -6.41 -7.68
CA ALA A 150 -21.19 -7.14 -8.65
C ALA A 150 -21.48 -8.58 -8.22
N PHE A 151 -20.53 -9.27 -7.61
CA PHE A 151 -20.72 -10.62 -7.08
C PHE A 151 -21.67 -10.63 -5.87
N LEU A 152 -21.58 -9.62 -4.99
CA LEU A 152 -22.47 -9.46 -3.83
C LEU A 152 -23.89 -9.05 -4.27
N ALA A 153 -24.02 -8.14 -5.24
CA ALA A 153 -25.30 -7.71 -5.79
C ALA A 153 -25.99 -8.81 -6.63
N GLY A 154 -25.23 -9.68 -7.30
CA GLY A 154 -25.76 -10.84 -8.03
C GLY A 154 -26.19 -12.00 -7.13
N GLY A 155 -25.83 -11.97 -5.84
CA GLY A 155 -26.22 -12.96 -4.84
C GLY A 155 -27.42 -12.55 -3.98
N ASP A 156 -27.97 -11.35 -4.18
CA ASP A 156 -29.07 -10.79 -3.39
C ASP A 156 -30.23 -10.40 -4.33
N PRO A 157 -31.26 -11.25 -4.52
CA PRO A 157 -32.36 -10.96 -5.43
C PRO A 157 -33.31 -9.86 -4.93
N ASP A 158 -33.09 -9.30 -3.72
CA ASP A 158 -34.09 -8.46 -3.04
C ASP A 158 -33.62 -7.01 -2.79
N GLY A 159 -32.47 -6.60 -3.35
CA GLY A 159 -31.86 -5.28 -3.15
C GLY A 159 -32.38 -4.15 -4.04
N GLU A 160 -33.29 -4.42 -4.99
CA GLU A 160 -34.01 -3.37 -5.73
C GLU A 160 -35.17 -2.82 -4.90
N ARG A 161 -34.86 -2.03 -3.85
CA ARG A 161 -35.81 -1.10 -3.22
C ARG A 161 -35.05 -0.12 -2.32
N GLY A 162 -34.43 0.90 -2.91
CA GLY A 162 -33.76 1.92 -2.10
C GLY A 162 -33.24 3.18 -2.79
N LEU A 163 -33.27 3.28 -4.12
CA LEU A 163 -32.87 4.50 -4.83
C LEU A 163 -33.92 4.93 -5.86
N GLY A 164 -35.17 5.00 -5.40
CA GLY A 164 -36.22 5.78 -6.03
C GLY A 164 -36.73 6.80 -5.01
N GLY A 165 -36.34 8.06 -5.14
CA GLY A 165 -36.95 9.13 -4.35
C GLY A 165 -36.03 10.31 -4.03
N LYS A 166 -35.96 11.23 -4.99
CA LYS A 166 -35.67 12.68 -4.87
C LYS A 166 -34.33 13.13 -4.29
#